data_AF-A0A2E1W6L7-F1
#
_entry.id   AF-A0A2E1W6L7-F1
#
_cell.length_a   1.000
_cell.length_b   1.000
_cell.length_c   1.000
_cell.angle_alpha   90.00
_cell.angle_beta   90.00
_cell.angle_gamma   90.00
#
_symmetry.space_group_name_H-M   'P 1'
#
loop_
_entity.id
_entity.type
_entity.pdbx_description
1 polymer ?
#
loop_
_entity_poly.entity_id
_entity_poly.type
_entity_poly.pdbx_seq_one_letter_code
_entity_poly.pdbx_strand_id
1 'polypeptide(L)' 'MSGSLIIYSSTDGQTKIICEKIKNFSKNSESIKLISLEEAKDFNLQSYEDIIIGASIRYGKHNKNLYKFISSNKEILE' A
#
# COMPACT_ATOMS: atom_id res chain seq x y z
N MET A 1 11.78 -12.86 5.70
CA MET A 1 11.30 -12.04 4.58
C MET A 1 10.31 -12.88 3.80
N SER A 2 9.09 -12.39 3.65
CA SER A 2 7.98 -13.16 3.11
C SER A 2 7.08 -12.27 2.28
N GLY A 3 7.12 -12.44 0.95
CA GLY A 3 6.16 -11.88 0.02
C GLY A 3 6.16 -10.35 -0.09
N SER A 4 5.27 -9.84 -0.93
CA SER A 4 5.11 -8.40 -1.17
C SER A 4 3.91 -7.85 -0.40
N LEU A 5 3.98 -6.59 -0.01
CA LEU A 5 2.88 -5.85 0.61
C LEU A 5 2.36 -4.79 -0.36
N ILE A 6 1.05 -4.75 -0.58
CA ILE A 6 0.37 -3.66 -1.26
C ILE A 6 -0.45 -2.89 -0.22
N ILE A 7 -0.19 -1.59 -0.12
CA ILE A 7 -0.94 -0.66 0.73
C ILE A 7 -1.78 0.23 -0.18
N TYR A 8 -3.08 0.38 0.07
CA TYR A 8 -3.93 1.28 -0.71
C TYR A 8 -4.50 2.45 0.12
N SER A 9 -4.43 3.65 -0.44
CA SER A 9 -5.07 4.87 0.05
C SER A 9 -6.13 5.33 -0.94
N SER A 10 -7.36 4.85 -0.76
CA SER A 10 -8.48 5.14 -1.67
C SER A 10 -9.48 6.09 -1.04
N THR A 11 -10.17 6.88 -1.86
CA THR A 11 -11.33 7.67 -1.38
C THR A 11 -12.66 7.05 -1.81
N ASP A 12 -12.81 6.67 -3.08
CA ASP A 12 -14.05 6.05 -3.63
C ASP A 12 -13.88 4.55 -3.95
N GLY A 13 -12.91 3.87 -3.32
CA GLY A 13 -12.64 2.45 -3.58
C GLY A 13 -11.89 2.13 -4.89
N GLN A 14 -11.78 3.06 -5.84
CA GLN A 14 -11.12 2.79 -7.13
C GLN A 14 -9.66 2.31 -7.00
N THR A 15 -8.87 2.96 -6.14
CA THR A 15 -7.47 2.55 -5.92
C THR A 15 -7.39 1.14 -5.33
N LYS A 16 -8.33 0.76 -4.45
CA LYS A 16 -8.42 -0.61 -3.91
C LYS A 16 -8.65 -1.62 -5.03
N ILE A 17 -9.62 -1.36 -5.92
CA ILE A 17 -9.94 -2.24 -7.06
C ILE A 17 -8.72 -2.40 -7.99
N ILE A 18 -8.00 -1.31 -8.26
CA ILE A 18 -6.77 -1.36 -9.06
C ILE A 18 -5.71 -2.23 -8.38
N CYS A 19 -5.48 -2.05 -7.07
CA CYS A 19 -4.52 -2.84 -6.31
C CYS A 19 -4.91 -4.33 -6.22
N GLU A 20 -6.20 -4.65 -6.06
CA GLU A 20 -6.72 -6.02 -6.13
C GLU A 20 -6.45 -6.65 -7.49
N LYS A 21 -6.67 -5.88 -8.57
CA LYS A 21 -6.41 -6.35 -9.93
C LYS A 21 -4.92 -6.57 -10.19
N ILE A 22 -4.04 -5.69 -9.70
CA ILE A 22 -2.57 -5.86 -9.75
C ILE A 22 -2.17 -7.15 -9.02
N LYS A 23 -2.68 -7.36 -7.80
CA LYS A 23 -2.44 -8.60 -7.03
C LYS A 23 -2.86 -9.84 -7.83
N ASN A 24 -4.04 -9.80 -8.46
CA ASN A 24 -4.58 -10.94 -9.23
C ASN A 24 -3.79 -11.25 -10.51
N PHE A 25 -3.05 -10.27 -11.07
CA PHE A 25 -2.17 -10.49 -12.21
C PHE A 25 -0.79 -11.05 -11.83
N SER A 26 -0.42 -10.99 -10.55
CA SER A 26 0.84 -11.57 -10.10
C SER A 26 0.74 -13.10 -10.07
N LYS A 27 1.76 -13.77 -10.62
CA LYS A 27 1.91 -15.23 -10.52
C LYS A 27 2.01 -15.72 -9.07
N ASN A 28 2.41 -14.84 -8.15
CA ASN A 28 2.57 -15.12 -6.73
C ASN A 28 1.53 -14.39 -5.87
N SER A 29 0.28 -14.28 -6.36
CA SER A 29 -0.79 -13.53 -5.69
C SER A 29 -1.02 -13.91 -4.23
N GLU A 30 -0.82 -15.18 -3.85
CA GLU A 30 -0.93 -15.67 -2.46
C GLU A 30 0.13 -15.08 -1.53
N SER A 31 1.32 -14.79 -2.05
CA SER A 31 2.39 -14.13 -1.29
C SER A 31 2.18 -12.62 -1.13
N ILE A 32 1.20 -12.05 -1.84
CA ILE A 32 0.92 -10.63 -1.81
C ILE A 32 -0.17 -10.33 -0.79
N LYS A 33 0.21 -9.61 0.27
CA LYS A 33 -0.76 -9.06 1.22
C LYS A 33 -1.25 -7.71 0.72
N LEU A 34 -2.56 -7.48 0.76
CA LEU A 34 -3.20 -6.22 0.37
C LEU A 34 -3.94 -5.64 1.58
N ILE A 35 -3.57 -4.45 2.01
CA ILE A 35 -4.15 -3.78 3.19
C ILE A 35 -4.42 -2.29 2.93
N SER A 36 -5.33 -1.70 3.70
CA SER A 36 -5.57 -0.26 3.66
C SER A 36 -4.41 0.53 4.29
N LEU A 37 -4.31 1.82 3.96
CA LEU A 37 -3.36 2.73 4.61
C LEU A 37 -3.60 2.83 6.12
N GLU A 38 -4.85 2.76 6.56
CA GLU A 38 -5.23 2.74 7.97
C GLU A 38 -4.68 1.51 8.69
N GLU A 39 -4.85 0.31 8.12
CA GLU A 39 -4.29 -0.93 8.67
C GLU A 39 -2.75 -0.92 8.69
N ALA A 40 -2.13 -0.31 7.68
CA ALA A 40 -0.68 -0.29 7.55
C ALA A 40 0.04 0.48 8.66
N LYS A 41 -0.63 1.41 9.35
CA LYS A 41 -0.03 2.21 10.44
C LYS A 41 0.43 1.36 11.62
N ASP A 42 -0.27 0.27 11.88
CA ASP A 42 0.01 -0.64 12.99
C ASP A 42 0.67 -1.94 12.50
N PHE A 43 1.15 -1.96 11.25
CA PHE A 43 1.64 -3.15 10.59
C PHE A 43 3.17 -3.18 10.51
N ASN A 44 3.78 -4.33 10.78
CA ASN A 44 5.24 -4.47 10.71
C ASN A 44 5.75 -4.56 9.26
N LEU A 45 6.07 -3.40 8.68
CA LEU A 45 6.54 -3.27 7.29
C LEU A 45 7.85 -4.01 7.01
N GLN A 46 8.76 -4.11 8.00
CA GLN A 46 10.07 -4.78 7.84
C GLN A 46 9.97 -6.29 7.56
N SER A 47 8.78 -6.88 7.70
CA SER A 47 8.57 -8.31 7.42
C SER A 47 8.51 -8.63 5.91
N TYR A 48 8.34 -7.61 5.07
CA TYR A 48 8.08 -7.74 3.64
C TYR A 48 9.30 -7.37 2.80
N GLU A 49 9.43 -8.03 1.64
CA GLU A 49 10.53 -7.80 0.71
C GLU A 49 10.27 -6.57 -0.16
N ASP A 50 9.06 -6.47 -0.69
CA ASP A 50 8.62 -5.37 -1.53
C ASP A 50 7.38 -4.70 -0.94
N ILE A 51 7.34 -3.36 -1.01
CA ILE A 51 6.19 -2.57 -0.60
C ILE A 51 5.72 -1.71 -1.77
N ILE A 52 4.48 -1.90 -2.20
CA ILE A 52 3.81 -1.13 -3.26
C ILE A 52 2.73 -0.27 -2.60
N ILE A 53 2.72 1.03 -2.86
CA ILE A 53 1.70 1.93 -2.33
C ILE A 53 0.86 2.53 -3.45
N GLY A 54 -0.41 2.15 -3.50
CA GLY A 54 -1.40 2.74 -4.40
C GLY A 54 -2.14 3.88 -3.71
N ALA A 55 -2.20 5.07 -4.32
CA ALA A 55 -2.90 6.21 -3.75
C ALA A 55 -3.76 6.96 -4.76
N SER A 56 -5.00 7.25 -4.38
CA SER A 56 -5.89 8.15 -5.14
C SER A 56 -5.34 9.57 -5.15
N ILE A 57 -5.60 10.29 -6.26
CA ILE A 57 -5.36 11.72 -6.38
C ILE A 57 -6.71 12.42 -6.40
N ARG A 58 -6.88 13.41 -5.51
CA ARG A 58 -8.04 14.30 -5.49
C ARG A 58 -7.57 15.74 -5.49
N TYR A 59 -8.16 16.55 -6.37
CA TYR A 59 -7.80 17.97 -6.51
C TYR A 59 -6.28 18.19 -6.66
N GLY A 60 -5.63 17.31 -7.44
CA GLY A 60 -4.20 17.38 -7.72
C GLY A 60 -3.27 16.92 -6.57
N LYS A 61 -3.79 16.33 -5.49
CA LYS A 61 -2.98 15.88 -4.35
C LYS A 61 -3.38 14.49 -3.86
N HIS A 62 -2.44 13.78 -3.25
CA HIS A 62 -2.76 12.59 -2.46
C HIS A 62 -3.31 12.96 -1.08
N ASN A 63 -3.88 11.98 -0.39
CA ASN A 63 -4.38 12.16 0.97
C ASN A 63 -3.23 12.56 1.93
N LYS A 64 -3.47 13.54 2.82
CA LYS A 64 -2.51 13.96 3.85
C LYS A 64 -2.01 12.80 4.72
N ASN A 65 -2.87 11.81 4.98
CA ASN A 65 -2.50 10.63 5.76
C ASN A 65 -1.43 9.78 5.08
N LEU A 66 -1.41 9.73 3.74
CA LEU A 66 -0.38 9.02 3.00
C LEU A 66 0.99 9.67 3.23
N TYR A 67 1.07 11.00 3.08
CA TYR A 67 2.32 11.72 3.30
C TYR A 67 2.84 11.55 4.73
N LYS A 68 1.94 11.57 5.73
CA LYS A 68 2.30 11.27 7.12
C LYS A 68 2.84 9.86 7.28
N PHE A 69 2.15 8.87 6.71
CA PHE A 69 2.58 7.47 6.75
C PHE A 69 3.98 7.29 6.15
N ILE A 70 4.23 7.84 4.95
CA ILE A 70 5.55 7.75 4.29
C ILE A 70 6.62 8.44 5.15
N SER A 71 6.33 9.62 5.68
CA SER A 71 7.29 10.37 6.51
C SER A 71 7.64 9.62 7.80
N SER A 72 6.66 8.97 8.44
CA SER A 72 6.85 8.20 9.67
C SER A 72 7.55 6.86 9.45
N ASN A 73 7.53 6.31 8.22
CA ASN A 73 8.14 5.02 7.88
C ASN A 73 9.33 5.17 6.91
N LYS A 74 9.89 6.38 6.82
CA LYS A 74 10.88 6.74 5.80
C LYS A 74 12.08 5.79 5.76
N GLU A 75 12.61 5.42 6.93
CA GLU A 75 13.76 4.51 7.06
C GLU A 75 13.51 3.10 6.50
N ILE A 76 12.24 2.68 6.42
CA ILE A 76 11.85 1.35 5.91
C ILE A 76 11.51 1.43 4.41
N LEU A 77 11.18 2.62 3.90
CA LEU A 77 10.67 2.83 2.54
C LEU A 77 11.70 3.42 1.56
N GLU A 78 12.88 3.84 2.03
CA GLU A 78 14.03 4.27 1.22
C GLU A 78 15.05 3.13 1.02
#